data_AF-I2CAW6-F1
#
_entry.id   AF-I2CAW6-F1
#
_cell.length_a   1.000
_cell.length_b   1.000
_cell.length_c   1.000
_cell.angle_alpha   90.00
_cell.angle_beta   90.00
_cell.angle_gamma   90.00
#
_symmetry.space_group_name_H-M   'P 1'
#
loop_
_entity.id
_entity.type
_entity.pdbx_description
1 polymer ?
#
loop_
_entity_poly.entity_id
_entity_poly.type
_entity_poly.pdbx_seq_one_letter_code
_entity_poly.pdbx_strand_id
1 'polypeptide(L)'
;MPGYLGLVFNQPVFILLVLLVSLLTYVIVKYGLSRFMILYGRRKFAAMLITGICLKIALDFLYPIVPFEISEFRGIGIIVPGLIANTIQKQGLTITFASTLFLSGATFAIMFAYYLI
;
A
#
# COMPACT_ATOMS: atom_id res chain seq x y z
N MET A 1 4.81 -6.08 4.53
CA MET A 1 3.37 -6.10 4.20
C MET A 1 2.98 -7.11 3.10
N PRO A 2 3.70 -8.21 2.81
CA PRO A 2 3.24 -9.21 1.83
C PRO A 2 2.10 -10.10 2.37
N GLY A 3 2.07 -10.32 3.70
CA GLY A 3 1.04 -11.16 4.33
C GLY A 3 -0.40 -10.62 4.18
N TYR A 4 -0.58 -9.30 4.09
CA TYR A 4 -1.91 -8.71 3.84
C TYR A 4 -2.34 -8.87 2.37
N LEU A 5 -1.44 -8.59 1.43
CA LEU A 5 -1.71 -8.77 0.00
C LEU A 5 -1.94 -10.25 -0.35
N GLY A 6 -1.32 -11.18 0.37
CA GLY A 6 -1.57 -12.62 0.22
C GLY A 6 -2.97 -13.06 0.67
N LEU A 7 -3.56 -12.41 1.68
CA LEU A 7 -4.92 -12.71 2.14
C LEU A 7 -5.99 -12.20 1.17
N VAL A 8 -5.70 -11.09 0.48
CA VAL A 8 -6.64 -10.48 -0.49
C VAL A 8 -6.28 -10.83 -1.95
N PHE A 9 -5.42 -11.82 -2.15
CA PHE A 9 -4.96 -12.24 -3.48
C PHE A 9 -6.09 -12.77 -4.37
N ASN A 10 -7.16 -13.25 -3.74
CA ASN A 10 -8.34 -13.76 -4.44
C ASN A 10 -9.20 -12.65 -5.09
N GLN A 11 -8.91 -11.36 -4.82
CA GLN A 11 -9.66 -10.22 -5.35
C GLN A 11 -8.71 -9.20 -6.01
N PRO A 12 -8.43 -9.32 -7.32
CA PRO A 12 -7.46 -8.44 -8.01
C PRO A 12 -7.87 -6.96 -8.02
N VAL A 13 -9.18 -6.68 -7.99
CA VAL A 13 -9.72 -5.31 -7.93
C VAL A 13 -9.30 -4.60 -6.64
N PHE A 14 -9.27 -5.32 -5.51
CA PHE A 14 -8.91 -4.76 -4.22
C PHE A 14 -7.40 -4.43 -4.14
N ILE A 15 -6.56 -5.31 -4.70
CA ILE A 15 -5.11 -5.05 -4.82
C ILE A 15 -4.86 -3.77 -5.61
N LEU A 16 -5.55 -3.61 -6.73
CA LEU A 16 -5.46 -2.40 -7.57
C LEU A 16 -5.87 -1.16 -6.79
N LEU A 17 -6.99 -1.20 -6.06
CA LEU A 17 -7.47 -0.08 -5.26
C LEU A 17 -6.50 0.30 -4.14
N VAL A 18 -5.99 -0.67 -3.37
CA VAL A 18 -5.01 -0.40 -2.30
C VAL A 18 -3.73 0.20 -2.87
N LEU A 19 -3.25 -0.30 -4.01
CA LEU A 19 -2.08 0.26 -4.70
C LEU A 19 -2.36 1.70 -5.15
N LEU A 20 -3.51 1.95 -5.78
CA LEU A 20 -3.90 3.27 -6.25
C LEU A 20 -4.01 4.27 -5.09
N VAL A 21 -4.66 3.88 -3.99
CA VAL A 21 -4.76 4.70 -2.77
C VAL A 21 -3.37 4.97 -2.20
N SER A 22 -2.53 3.95 -2.06
CA SER A 22 -1.17 4.12 -1.52
C SER A 22 -0.31 5.05 -2.38
N LEU A 23 -0.48 4.99 -3.71
CA LEU A 23 0.19 5.88 -4.66
C LEU A 23 -0.30 7.32 -4.51
N LEU A 24 -1.62 7.53 -4.46
CA LEU A 24 -2.20 8.85 -4.22
C LEU A 24 -1.74 9.43 -2.89
N THR A 25 -1.75 8.63 -1.83
CA THR A 25 -1.26 9.01 -0.50
C THR A 25 0.18 9.50 -0.58
N TYR A 26 1.04 8.74 -1.28
CA TYR A 26 2.44 9.10 -1.49
C TYR A 26 2.58 10.41 -2.27
N VAL A 27 1.84 10.59 -3.37
CA VAL A 27 1.91 11.80 -4.19
C VAL A 27 1.45 13.02 -3.40
N ILE A 28 0.32 12.90 -2.68
CA ILE A 28 -0.24 14.00 -1.88
C ILE A 28 0.74 14.42 -0.78
N VAL A 29 1.33 13.47 -0.06
CA VAL A 29 2.26 13.81 1.03
C VAL A 29 3.59 14.34 0.50
N LYS A 30 4.14 13.71 -0.54
CA LYS A 30 5.46 14.06 -1.07
C LYS A 30 5.45 15.34 -1.91
N TYR A 31 4.43 15.58 -2.72
CA TYR A 31 4.36 16.75 -3.59
C TYR A 31 3.47 17.86 -3.02
N GLY A 32 2.40 17.52 -2.30
CA GLY A 32 1.51 18.49 -1.66
C GLY A 32 2.05 18.93 -0.29
N LEU A 33 2.00 18.03 0.71
CA LEU A 33 2.33 18.40 2.09
C LEU A 33 3.81 18.76 2.29
N SER A 34 4.73 18.19 1.51
CA SER A 34 6.16 18.57 1.54
C SER A 34 6.41 20.05 1.24
N ARG A 35 5.49 20.73 0.55
CA ARG A 35 5.61 22.15 0.20
C ARG A 35 5.08 23.06 1.31
N PHE A 36 4.09 22.59 2.07
CA PHE A 36 3.47 23.34 3.16
C PHE A 36 4.08 23.05 4.53
N MET A 37 4.64 21.85 4.71
CA MET A 37 5.18 21.39 5.99
C MET A 37 6.58 20.84 5.80
N ILE A 38 7.50 21.31 6.63
CA ILE A 38 8.84 20.72 6.76
C ILE A 38 8.69 19.36 7.47
N LEU A 39 8.38 18.32 6.70
CA LEU A 39 8.30 16.97 7.21
C LEU A 39 9.68 16.32 7.10
N TYR A 40 10.32 15.99 8.22
CA TYR A 40 11.55 15.19 8.27
C TYR A 40 11.40 13.98 9.20
N GLY A 41 12.09 12.89 8.87
CA GLY A 41 12.20 11.69 9.71
C GLY A 41 10.86 11.03 10.07
N ARG A 42 10.64 10.78 11.38
CA ARG A 42 9.45 10.07 11.89
C ARG A 42 8.12 10.79 11.64
N ARG A 43 8.13 12.11 11.41
CA ARG A 43 6.91 12.90 11.15
C ARG A 43 6.33 12.65 9.76
N LYS A 44 7.18 12.32 8.76
CA LYS A 44 6.71 11.89 7.43
C LYS A 44 5.85 10.63 7.51
N PHE A 45 6.21 9.70 8.38
CA PHE A 45 5.48 8.45 8.54
C PHE A 45 4.06 8.67 9.07
N ALA A 46 3.93 9.49 10.11
CA ALA A 46 2.63 9.83 10.67
C ALA A 46 1.74 10.54 9.64
N ALA A 47 2.30 11.47 8.85
CA ALA A 47 1.56 12.14 7.78
C ALA A 47 1.08 11.17 6.69
N MET A 48 1.91 10.20 6.29
CA MET A 48 1.53 9.15 5.33
C MET A 48 0.42 8.24 5.84
N LEU A 49 0.44 7.90 7.12
CA LEU A 49 -0.64 7.14 7.74
C LEU A 49 -1.93 7.95 7.77
N ILE A 50 -1.89 9.17 8.30
CA ILE A 50 -3.08 10.03 8.43
C ILE A 50 -3.72 10.30 7.07
N THR A 51 -2.92 10.64 6.06
CA THR A 51 -3.43 10.88 4.70
C THR A 51 -4.02 9.63 4.07
N GLY A 52 -3.41 8.45 4.27
CA GLY A 52 -3.95 7.18 3.77
C GLY A 52 -5.29 6.84 4.40
N ILE A 53 -5.43 7.10 5.70
CA ILE A 53 -6.69 6.94 6.44
C ILE A 53 -7.75 7.92 5.92
N CYS A 54 -7.40 9.20 5.73
CA CYS A 54 -8.32 10.20 5.16
C CYS A 54 -8.80 9.83 3.76
N LEU A 55 -7.90 9.37 2.89
CA LEU A 55 -8.23 8.89 1.55
C LEU A 55 -9.16 7.68 1.58
N LYS A 56 -8.90 6.72 2.48
CA LYS A 56 -9.74 5.55 2.67
C LYS A 56 -11.15 5.94 3.13
N ILE A 57 -11.26 6.83 4.11
CA ILE A 57 -12.56 7.35 4.57
C ILE A 57 -13.27 8.09 3.43
N ALA A 58 -12.57 8.91 2.65
CA ALA A 58 -13.15 9.61 1.51
C ALA A 58 -13.68 8.64 0.43
N LEU A 59 -13.01 7.51 0.22
CA LEU A 59 -13.47 6.45 -0.69
C LEU A 59 -14.64 5.65 -0.11
N ASP A 60 -14.69 5.44 1.21
CA ASP A 60 -15.86 4.83 1.86
C ASP A 60 -17.13 5.69 1.65
N PHE A 61 -17.00 7.02 1.62
CA PHE A 61 -18.12 7.93 1.29
C PHE A 61 -18.59 7.84 -0.17
N LEU A 62 -17.78 7.29 -1.07
CA LEU A 62 -18.09 7.15 -2.49
C LEU A 62 -18.76 5.81 -2.83
N TYR A 63 -19.12 5.01 -1.81
CA TYR A 63 -19.89 3.78 -1.97
C TYR A 63 -21.27 4.08 -2.59
N PRO A 64 -21.74 3.34 -3.62
CA PRO A 64 -21.26 2.04 -4.11
C PRO A 64 -20.41 2.08 -5.39
N ILE A 65 -19.92 3.24 -5.83
CA ILE A 65 -19.20 3.41 -7.10
C ILE A 65 -17.84 2.69 -7.07
N VAL A 66 -17.23 2.60 -5.89
CA VAL A 66 -16.02 1.82 -5.62
C VAL A 66 -16.38 0.60 -4.77
N PRO A 67 -16.04 -0.64 -5.21
CA PRO A 67 -16.31 -1.86 -4.46
C PRO A 67 -15.25 -2.00 -3.35
N PHE A 68 -15.30 -1.09 -2.38
CA PHE A 68 -14.52 -1.19 -1.16
C PHE A 68 -15.42 -1.86 -0.12
N GLU A 69 -15.31 -3.19 -0.01
CA GLU A 69 -16.06 -4.00 0.96
C GLU A 69 -15.83 -3.45 2.38
N ILE A 70 -16.89 -2.86 2.94
CA ILE A 70 -16.92 -2.24 4.28
C ILE A 70 -16.75 -3.31 5.38
N SER A 71 -16.98 -4.58 5.03
CA SER A 71 -17.20 -5.70 5.95
C SER A 71 -15.92 -6.42 6.38
N GLU A 72 -14.90 -6.55 5.52
CA GLU A 72 -13.69 -7.34 5.87
C GLU A 72 -12.59 -6.56 6.61
N PHE A 73 -12.60 -5.22 6.59
CA PHE A 73 -11.38 -4.45 6.88
C PHE A 73 -11.56 -3.19 7.74
N ARG A 74 -12.13 -3.34 8.93
CA ARG A 74 -12.23 -2.23 9.90
C ARG A 74 -10.92 -1.84 10.59
N GLY A 75 -9.86 -2.65 10.55
CA GLY A 75 -8.59 -2.36 11.24
C GLY A 75 -7.38 -2.31 10.32
N ILE A 76 -7.02 -3.45 9.74
CA ILE A 76 -5.74 -3.60 9.02
C ILE A 76 -5.77 -2.89 7.66
N GLY A 77 -6.86 -3.01 6.90
CA GLY A 77 -6.96 -2.42 5.55
C GLY A 77 -6.97 -0.89 5.51
N ILE A 78 -7.26 -0.24 6.64
CA ILE A 78 -7.20 1.22 6.81
C ILE A 78 -5.74 1.70 6.91
N ILE A 79 -4.88 0.89 7.54
CA ILE A 79 -3.50 1.24 7.84
C ILE A 79 -2.55 0.84 6.69
N VAL A 80 -2.91 -0.23 5.96
CA VAL A 80 -2.10 -0.80 4.86
C VAL A 80 -1.73 0.22 3.77
N PRO A 81 -2.65 1.04 3.22
CA PRO A 81 -2.30 2.00 2.18
C PRO A 81 -1.24 3.01 2.64
N GLY A 82 -1.35 3.50 3.88
CA GLY A 82 -0.38 4.42 4.48
C GLY A 82 0.98 3.77 4.76
N LEU A 83 0.98 2.49 5.16
CA LEU A 83 2.22 1.71 5.30
C LEU A 83 2.91 1.50 3.94
N ILE A 84 2.16 1.14 2.89
CA ILE A 84 2.69 0.95 1.54
C ILE A 84 3.25 2.27 0.99
N ALA A 85 2.50 3.38 1.14
CA ALA A 85 2.95 4.72 0.76
C ALA A 85 4.28 5.08 1.43
N ASN A 86 4.41 4.78 2.73
CA ASN A 86 5.65 5.01 3.46
C ASN A 86 6.79 4.08 3.01
N THR A 87 6.53 2.83 2.66
CA THR A 87 7.57 1.96 2.08
C THR A 87 8.07 2.50 0.73
N ILE A 88 7.16 2.99 -0.13
CA ILE A 88 7.51 3.66 -1.39
C ILE A 88 8.39 4.90 -1.13
N GLN A 89 8.09 5.66 -0.07
CA GLN A 89 8.87 6.85 0.30
C GLN A 89 10.25 6.54 0.88
N LYS A 90 10.41 5.44 1.63
CA LYS A 90 11.69 5.06 2.24
C LYS A 90 12.61 4.29 1.30
N GLN A 91 12.06 3.40 0.49
CA GLN A 91 12.84 2.59 -0.46
C GLN A 91 12.98 3.28 -1.82
N GLY A 92 12.07 4.17 -2.20
CA GLY A 92 12.04 4.72 -3.55
C GLY A 92 11.32 3.78 -4.51
N LEU A 93 10.56 4.32 -5.46
CA LEU A 93 9.66 3.58 -6.34
C LEU A 93 10.41 2.45 -7.09
N THR A 94 11.59 2.76 -7.63
CA THR A 94 12.42 1.82 -8.40
C THR A 94 13.02 0.70 -7.55
N ILE A 95 13.52 0.99 -6.35
CA ILE A 95 14.11 -0.02 -5.46
C ILE A 95 13.01 -0.90 -4.84
N THR A 96 11.83 -0.34 -4.54
CA THR A 96 10.70 -1.10 -4.00
C THR A 96 10.16 -2.09 -5.02
N PHE A 97 9.97 -1.65 -6.27
CA PHE A 97 9.57 -2.55 -7.36
C PHE A 97 10.65 -3.60 -7.64
N ALA A 98 11.92 -3.20 -7.79
CA ALA A 98 13.01 -4.15 -8.05
C ALA A 98 13.15 -5.19 -6.93
N SER A 99 13.12 -4.77 -5.66
CA SER A 99 13.26 -5.68 -4.52
C SER A 99 12.06 -6.61 -4.37
N THR A 100 10.85 -6.11 -4.62
CA THR A 100 9.63 -6.93 -4.51
C THR A 100 9.57 -7.97 -5.63
N LEU A 101 9.93 -7.59 -6.86
CA LEU A 101 9.98 -8.52 -8.00
C LEU A 101 11.08 -9.57 -7.83
N PHE A 102 12.27 -9.17 -7.38
CA PHE A 102 13.37 -10.09 -7.12
C PHE A 102 13.03 -11.10 -6.03
N LEU A 103 12.50 -10.61 -4.90
CA LEU A 103 12.23 -11.48 -3.76
C LEU A 103 11.06 -12.43 -4.05
N SER A 104 10.01 -11.94 -4.72
CA SER A 104 8.87 -12.77 -5.15
C SER A 104 9.30 -13.83 -6.18
N GLY A 105 10.17 -13.48 -7.13
CA GLY A 105 10.73 -14.42 -8.09
C GLY A 105 11.59 -15.50 -7.41
N ALA A 106 12.43 -15.10 -6.45
CA ALA A 106 13.25 -16.04 -5.68
C ALA A 106 12.40 -17.02 -4.88
N THR A 107 11.35 -16.55 -4.19
CA THR A 107 10.46 -17.44 -3.44
C THR A 107 9.70 -18.40 -4.34
N PHE A 108 9.28 -17.98 -5.53
CA PHE A 108 8.61 -18.84 -6.49
C PHE A 108 9.55 -19.92 -7.03
N ALA A 109 10.79 -19.56 -7.37
CA ALA A 109 11.80 -20.52 -7.81
C ALA A 109 12.12 -21.59 -6.75
N ILE A 110 12.19 -21.19 -5.48
CA ILE A 110 12.43 -22.10 -4.36
C ILE A 110 11.24 -23.06 -4.17
N MET A 111 10.01 -22.56 -4.22
CA MET A 111 8.82 -23.42 -4.15
C MET A 111 8.70 -24.36 -5.35
N PHE A 112 9.01 -23.89 -6.56
CA PHE A 112 8.99 -24.72 -7.76
C PHE A 112 10.03 -25.85 -7.69
N ALA A 113 11.24 -25.56 -7.19
CA ALA A 113 12.26 -26.59 -6.96
C ALA A 113 11.84 -27.61 -5.89
N TYR A 114 11.13 -27.17 -4.84
CA TYR A 114 10.62 -28.08 -3.80
C TYR A 114 9.48 -28.97 -4.30
N TYR A 115 8.67 -28.50 -5.25
CA TYR A 115 7.57 -29.28 -5.83
C TYR A 115 8.03 -30.29 -6.90
N LEU A 116 9.24 -30.14 -7.41
CA LEU A 116 9.83 -31.03 -8.42
C LEU A 116 10.58 -32.23 -7.80
N ILE A 117 10.74 -32.25 -6.47
CA ILE A 117 11.33 -33.32 -5.65
C ILE A 117 10.18 -34.10 -5.01
#